data_AF-A0A2A5BJP1-F1
#
_entry.id   AF-A0A2A5BJP1-F1
#
_cell.length_a   1.000
_cell.length_b   1.000
_cell.length_c   1.000
_cell.angle_alpha   90.00
_cell.angle_beta   90.00
_cell.angle_gamma   90.00
#
_symmetry.space_group_name_H-M   'P 1'
#
loop_
_entity.id
_entity.type
_entity.pdbx_description
1 polymer ?
#
loop_
_entity_poly.entity_id
_entity_poly.type
_entity_poly.pdbx_seq_one_letter_code
_entity_poly.pdbx_strand_id
1 'polypeptide(L)'
;MIASLIISVFAGTAAQAAESAKKDPMQIVRGAKSWAQTCGSCHNIRPPKDLTDEEWEVSAIHMRVRANIPGNVIRDIIAFLQASNNEKVKK
;
A
#
# COMPACT_ATOMS: atom_id res chain seq x y z
N MET A 1 34.33 -37.62 33.03
CA MET A 1 33.88 -36.21 32.94
C MET A 1 34.24 -35.68 31.57
N ILE A 2 33.25 -35.22 30.80
CA ILE A 2 33.24 -34.01 29.96
C ILE A 2 31.84 -33.97 29.38
N ALA A 3 31.02 -33.09 29.96
CA ALA A 3 29.74 -32.65 29.42
C ALA A 3 30.02 -31.63 28.31
N SER A 4 29.33 -31.69 27.18
CA SER A 4 29.20 -30.58 26.22
C SER A 4 28.11 -30.97 25.21
N LEU A 5 26.87 -30.52 25.40
CA LEU A 5 26.28 -29.21 25.04
C LEU A 5 25.48 -29.35 23.74
N ILE A 6 24.16 -29.43 23.90
CA ILE A 6 23.15 -29.42 22.85
C ILE A 6 23.16 -28.03 22.21
N ILE A 7 23.58 -27.92 20.95
CA ILE A 7 23.42 -26.69 20.16
C ILE A 7 22.04 -26.74 19.50
N SER A 8 21.06 -26.15 20.18
CA SER A 8 19.76 -25.81 19.58
C SER A 8 19.95 -24.54 18.74
N VAL A 9 19.92 -24.70 17.41
CA VAL A 9 19.98 -23.57 16.46
C VAL A 9 18.60 -22.90 16.40
N PHE A 10 18.50 -21.71 16.98
CA PHE A 10 17.36 -20.79 16.79
C PHE A 10 17.40 -20.20 15.36
N ALA A 11 16.75 -20.86 14.41
CA ALA A 11 16.58 -20.38 13.03
C ALA A 11 15.13 -19.88 12.76
N GLY A 12 14.57 -19.06 13.67
CA GLY A 12 13.13 -18.74 13.65
C GLY A 12 12.72 -17.29 13.38
N THR A 13 13.60 -16.29 13.47
CA THR A 13 13.15 -14.89 13.65
C THR A 13 12.96 -14.08 12.35
N ALA A 14 13.57 -14.48 11.23
CA ALA A 14 13.48 -13.68 9.99
C ALA A 14 12.21 -13.96 9.17
N ALA A 15 11.70 -15.19 9.17
CA ALA A 15 10.56 -15.58 8.34
C ALA A 15 9.21 -15.03 8.85
N GLN A 16 9.05 -14.82 10.16
CA GLN A 16 7.79 -14.35 10.76
C GLN A 16 7.54 -12.84 10.59
N ALA A 17 8.58 -12.05 10.31
CA ALA A 17 8.44 -10.62 10.02
C ALA A 17 7.77 -10.37 8.65
N ALA A 18 7.95 -11.28 7.68
CA ALA A 18 7.32 -11.20 6.37
C ALA A 18 5.84 -11.60 6.39
N GLU A 19 5.47 -12.56 7.26
CA GLU A 19 4.09 -13.06 7.41
C GLU A 19 3.16 -12.06 8.13
N SER A 20 3.72 -11.14 8.92
CA SER A 20 2.97 -10.28 9.84
C SER A 20 2.59 -8.90 9.27
N ALA A 21 2.75 -8.66 7.97
CA ALA A 21 2.08 -7.54 7.31
C ALA A 21 0.57 -7.83 7.24
N LYS A 22 -0.08 -7.85 8.42
CA LYS A 22 -1.53 -7.88 8.58
C LYS A 22 -2.10 -6.83 7.64
N LYS A 23 -2.97 -7.26 6.73
CA LYS A 23 -3.72 -6.40 5.82
C LYS A 23 -4.41 -5.33 6.67
N ASP A 24 -3.85 -4.12 6.71
CA ASP A 24 -4.33 -3.02 7.54
C ASP A 24 -5.66 -2.52 6.96
N PRO A 25 -6.81 -2.79 7.60
CA PRO A 25 -8.10 -2.41 7.04
C PRO A 25 -8.26 -0.89 6.91
N MET A 26 -7.50 -0.11 7.68
CA MET A 26 -7.55 1.34 7.66
C MET A 26 -6.71 1.94 6.52
N GLN A 27 -5.93 1.14 5.79
CA GLN A 27 -5.11 1.61 4.68
C GLN A 27 -5.94 2.31 3.60
N ILE A 28 -7.04 1.67 3.19
CA ILE A 28 -7.96 2.21 2.17
C ILE A 28 -8.62 3.51 2.65
N VAL A 29 -9.01 3.57 3.92
CA VAL A 29 -9.65 4.76 4.50
C VAL A 29 -8.67 5.93 4.55
N ARG A 30 -7.42 5.71 4.95
CA ARG A 30 -6.38 6.74 4.89
C ARG A 30 -6.10 7.18 3.45
N GLY A 31 -6.02 6.23 2.53
CA GLY A 31 -5.85 6.48 1.11
C GLY A 31 -6.93 7.38 0.51
N ALA A 32 -8.20 7.08 0.77
CA ALA A 32 -9.34 7.87 0.32
C ALA A 32 -9.26 9.32 0.81
N LYS A 33 -8.95 9.50 2.10
CA LYS A 33 -8.79 10.83 2.71
C LYS A 33 -7.64 11.60 2.05
N SER A 34 -6.47 10.98 1.93
CA SER A 34 -5.29 11.63 1.36
C SER A 34 -5.48 11.96 -0.14
N TRP A 35 -6.12 11.08 -0.91
CA TRP A 35 -6.46 11.32 -2.31
C TRP A 35 -7.35 12.56 -2.46
N ALA A 36 -8.45 12.64 -1.69
CA ALA A 36 -9.37 13.77 -1.72
C ALA A 36 -8.71 15.10 -1.31
N GLN A 37 -7.73 15.06 -0.41
CA GLN A 37 -7.05 16.26 0.08
C GLN A 37 -5.87 16.71 -0.79
N THR A 38 -5.24 15.79 -1.55
CA THR A 38 -3.94 16.06 -2.19
C THR A 38 -4.04 16.14 -3.71
N CYS A 39 -4.75 15.21 -4.35
CA CYS A 39 -4.67 14.99 -5.80
C CYS A 39 -5.34 16.11 -6.63
N GLY A 40 -6.22 16.91 -6.01
CA GLY A 40 -6.93 18.02 -6.65
C GLY A 40 -6.20 19.35 -6.63
N SER A 41 -4.99 19.40 -6.06
CA SER A 41 -4.25 20.65 -5.86
C SER A 41 -3.67 21.24 -7.16
N CYS A 42 -3.41 20.41 -8.18
CA CYS A 42 -2.79 20.87 -9.43
C CYS A 42 -3.69 20.72 -10.66
N HIS A 43 -4.62 19.76 -10.65
CA HIS A 43 -5.58 19.52 -11.72
C HIS A 43 -6.83 18.85 -11.15
N ASN A 44 -7.87 18.71 -11.96
CA ASN A 44 -9.08 17.99 -11.54
C ASN A 44 -8.73 16.54 -11.18
N ILE A 45 -9.25 16.10 -10.03
CA ILE A 45 -9.04 14.73 -9.57
C ILE A 45 -9.62 13.74 -10.59
N ARG A 46 -8.77 12.82 -11.02
CA ARG A 46 -9.16 11.69 -11.85
C ARG A 46 -9.99 10.68 -11.03
N PRO A 47 -11.17 10.22 -11.49
CA PRO A 47 -11.95 9.22 -10.77
C PRO A 47 -11.23 7.85 -10.77
N PRO A 48 -11.36 7.02 -9.72
CA PRO A 48 -10.65 5.74 -9.62
C PRO A 48 -10.86 4.79 -10.81
N LYS A 49 -12.05 4.82 -11.43
CA LYS A 49 -12.43 3.92 -12.54
C LYS A 49 -11.72 4.21 -13.87
N ASP A 50 -10.93 5.26 -13.97
CA ASP A 50 -10.28 5.68 -15.22
C ASP A 50 -9.06 4.83 -15.60
N LEU A 51 -8.43 4.13 -14.65
CA LEU A 51 -7.16 3.41 -14.87
C LEU A 51 -7.19 2.02 -14.22
N THR A 52 -6.43 1.09 -14.80
CA THR A 52 -6.19 -0.24 -14.21
C THR A 52 -5.31 -0.16 -12.96
N ASP A 53 -5.15 -1.28 -12.26
CA ASP A 53 -4.31 -1.34 -11.07
C ASP A 53 -2.86 -0.97 -11.36
N GLU A 54 -2.31 -1.46 -12.47
CA GLU A 54 -0.94 -1.22 -12.92
C GLU A 54 -0.74 0.24 -13.37
N GLU A 55 -1.73 0.80 -14.07
CA GLU A 55 -1.69 2.19 -14.52
C GLU A 55 -1.75 3.16 -13.33
N TRP A 56 -2.52 2.81 -12.28
CA TRP A 56 -2.54 3.59 -11.04
C TRP A 56 -1.21 3.54 -10.29
N GLU A 57 -0.54 2.39 -10.24
CA GLU A 57 0.80 2.26 -9.63
C GLU A 57 1.77 3.26 -10.28
N VAL A 58 1.87 3.25 -11.61
CA VAL A 58 2.78 4.14 -12.36
C VAL A 58 2.37 5.61 -12.21
N SER A 59 1.08 5.92 -12.42
CA SER A 59 0.59 7.29 -12.41
C SER A 59 0.71 7.94 -11.03
N ALA A 60 0.35 7.22 -9.96
CA ALA A 60 0.44 7.72 -8.60
C ALA A 60 1.90 7.88 -8.15
N ILE A 61 2.80 6.98 -8.54
CA ILE A 61 4.24 7.14 -8.27
C ILE A 61 4.81 8.35 -9.01
N HIS A 62 4.38 8.62 -10.25
CA HIS A 62 4.76 9.85 -10.93
C HIS A 62 4.26 11.10 -10.15
N MET A 63 2.99 11.10 -9.75
CA MET A 63 2.40 12.20 -8.97
C MET A 63 3.05 12.39 -7.60
N ARG A 64 3.53 11.31 -6.98
CA ARG A 64 4.31 11.38 -5.75
C ARG A 64 5.49 12.33 -5.88
N VAL A 65 6.25 12.21 -6.96
CA VAL A 65 7.41 13.06 -7.22
C VAL A 65 6.97 14.49 -7.53
N ARG A 66 5.91 14.65 -8.34
CA ARG A 66 5.41 15.98 -8.74
C ARG A 66 4.84 16.79 -7.58
N ALA A 67 4.13 16.14 -6.67
CA ALA A 67 3.47 16.76 -5.52
C ALA A 67 4.21 16.53 -4.19
N ASN A 68 5.43 15.99 -4.23
CA ASN A 68 6.27 15.70 -3.06
C ASN A 68 5.54 14.90 -1.95
N ILE A 69 4.84 13.83 -2.35
CA ILE A 69 4.02 13.01 -1.43
C ILE A 69 4.91 11.99 -0.70
N PRO A 70 4.78 11.82 0.64
CA PRO A 70 5.49 10.77 1.37
C PRO A 70 5.14 9.35 0.88
N GLY A 71 6.09 8.42 1.02
CA GLY A 71 5.96 7.09 0.43
C GLY A 71 4.94 6.16 1.08
N ASN A 72 4.70 6.33 2.38
CA ASN A 72 3.58 5.67 3.05
C ASN A 72 2.24 6.23 2.56
N VAL A 73 2.12 7.55 2.44
CA VAL A 73 0.88 8.21 2.01
C VAL A 73 0.49 7.81 0.59
N ILE A 74 1.46 7.78 -0.35
CA ILE A 74 1.13 7.37 -1.72
C ILE A 74 0.72 5.89 -1.81
N ARG A 75 1.31 5.01 -0.99
CA ARG A 75 0.91 3.59 -0.95
C ARG A 75 -0.51 3.42 -0.42
N ASP A 76 -0.91 4.22 0.57
CA ASP A 76 -2.30 4.26 1.03
C ASP A 76 -3.23 4.74 -0.09
N ILE A 77 -2.85 5.80 -0.83
CA ILE A 77 -3.62 6.30 -1.99
C ILE A 77 -3.76 5.24 -3.08
N ILE A 78 -2.68 4.55 -3.46
CA ILE A 78 -2.70 3.47 -4.47
C ILE A 78 -3.64 2.35 -4.04
N ALA A 79 -3.54 1.90 -2.78
CA ALA A 79 -4.42 0.88 -2.23
C ALA A 79 -5.91 1.27 -2.32
N PHE A 80 -6.23 2.55 -2.08
CA PHE A 80 -7.59 3.06 -2.26
C PHE A 80 -8.03 3.04 -3.72
N LEU A 81 -7.19 3.51 -4.64
CA LEU A 81 -7.51 3.59 -6.07
C LEU A 81 -7.77 2.20 -6.68
N GLN A 82 -6.91 1.22 -6.38
CA GLN A 82 -7.04 -0.17 -6.83
C GLN A 82 -8.23 -0.91 -6.17
N ALA A 83 -8.60 -0.54 -4.95
CA ALA A 83 -9.80 -1.09 -4.32
C ALA A 83 -11.09 -0.52 -4.95
N SER A 84 -11.02 0.67 -5.56
CA SER A 84 -12.17 1.45 -6.02
C SER A 84 -12.38 1.43 -7.54
N ASN A 85 -11.42 0.94 -8.31
CA ASN A 85 -11.50 0.85 -9.78
C ASN A 85 -12.17 -0.44 -10.28
N ASN A 86 -12.37 -1.44 -9.41
CA ASN A 86 -12.87 -2.78 -9.75
C ASN A 86 -14.29 -3.09 -9.26
N GLU A 87 -15.14 -2.07 -9.10
CA GLU A 87 -16.50 -2.28 -8.59
C GLU A 87 -17.34 -3.14 -9.55
N LYS A 88 -17.76 -4.34 -9.10
CA LYS A 88 -18.78 -5.12 -9.81
C LYS A 88 -20.08 -4.33 -9.77
N VAL A 89 -20.45 -3.70 -10.88
CA VAL A 89 -21.79 -3.12 -11.07
C VAL A 89 -22.80 -4.25 -10.82
N LYS A 90 -23.49 -4.20 -9.68
CA LYS A 90 -24.71 -5.00 -9.49
C LYS A 90 -25.74 -4.39 -10.42
N LYS A 91 -25.94 -5.02 -11.58
CA LYS A 91 -27.10 -4.78 -12.46
C LYS A 91 -28.38 -5.19 -11.75
#